data_AF-A0A137QVI3-F1
#
_entry.id   AF-A0A137QVI3-F1
#
_cell.length_a   1.000
_cell.length_b   1.000
_cell.length_c   1.000
_cell.angle_alpha   90.00
_cell.angle_beta   90.00
_cell.angle_gamma   90.00
#
_symmetry.space_group_name_H-M   'P 1'
#
loop_
_entity.id
_entity.type
_entity.pdbx_description
1 polymer ?
#
loop_
_entity_poly.entity_id
_entity_poly.type
_entity_poly.pdbx_seq_one_letter_code
_entity_poly.pdbx_strand_id
1 'polypeptide(L)'
;DNPRKAIPHEYHNFLKVFNKKASEQYPPPHSWDHKIETKASFHPISMKSYQLSIKEEQELDTFLKENLNKGYIKPSKSPMASPFFFVTKKDGKL
;
A
#
# COMPACT_ATOMS: atom_id res chain seq x y z
N ASP A 1 -15.42 11.05 -17.05
CA ASP A 1 -14.42 11.04 -18.15
C ASP A 1 -14.54 9.78 -19.00
N ASN A 2 -14.49 9.91 -20.32
CA ASN A 2 -14.54 8.77 -21.24
C ASN A 2 -13.10 8.23 -21.45
N PRO A 3 -12.73 7.06 -20.90
CA PRO A 3 -11.37 6.55 -20.96
C PRO A 3 -10.90 6.24 -22.40
N ARG A 4 -11.84 5.99 -23.33
CA ARG A 4 -11.52 5.76 -24.75
C ARG A 4 -10.90 6.96 -25.46
N LYS A 5 -11.06 8.17 -24.92
CA LYS A 5 -10.45 9.39 -25.48
C LYS A 5 -8.98 9.54 -25.09
N ALA A 6 -8.58 9.00 -23.94
CA ALA A 6 -7.21 9.12 -23.42
C ALA A 6 -6.33 7.92 -23.78
N ILE A 7 -6.95 6.79 -24.16
CA ILE A 7 -6.27 5.52 -24.39
C ILE A 7 -6.20 5.25 -25.90
N PRO A 8 -5.02 4.93 -26.46
CA PRO A 8 -4.86 4.55 -27.86
C PRO A 8 -5.78 3.38 -28.26
N HIS A 9 -6.22 3.37 -29.52
CA HIS A 9 -7.23 2.43 -30.02
C HIS A 9 -6.83 0.96 -29.82
N GLU A 10 -5.55 0.65 -29.96
CA GLU A 10 -4.97 -0.68 -29.82
C GLU A 10 -5.23 -1.30 -28.44
N TYR A 11 -5.44 -0.46 -27.42
CA TYR A 11 -5.67 -0.89 -26.03
C TYR A 11 -7.14 -0.86 -25.61
N HIS A 12 -8.08 -0.59 -26.53
CA HIS A 12 -9.51 -0.49 -26.18
C HIS A 12 -10.11 -1.82 -25.67
N ASN A 13 -9.50 -2.95 -26.00
CA ASN A 13 -9.87 -4.26 -25.42
C ASN A 13 -9.48 -4.39 -23.93
N PHE A 14 -8.59 -3.53 -23.44
CA PHE A 14 -8.06 -3.55 -22.07
C PHE A 14 -8.53 -2.38 -21.22
N LEU A 15 -9.59 -1.65 -21.62
CA LEU A 15 -10.09 -0.48 -20.88
C LEU A 15 -10.32 -0.75 -19.39
N LYS A 16 -10.72 -1.98 -19.04
CA LYS A 16 -10.89 -2.40 -17.64
C LYS A 16 -9.62 -2.26 -16.79
N VAL A 17 -8.44 -2.46 -17.38
CA VAL A 17 -7.13 -2.40 -16.69
C VAL A 17 -6.76 -0.96 -16.35
N PHE A 18 -7.26 0.01 -17.10
CA PHE A 18 -7.01 1.44 -16.86
C PHE A 18 -8.00 2.07 -15.87
N ASN A 19 -8.89 1.28 -15.26
CA ASN A 19 -9.81 1.77 -14.24
C ASN A 19 -9.10 1.84 -12.88
N LYS A 20 -8.72 3.06 -12.46
CA LYS A 20 -8.05 3.30 -11.19
C LYS A 20 -8.81 2.72 -9.98
N LYS A 21 -10.12 2.96 -9.87
CA LYS A 21 -10.91 2.45 -8.74
C LYS A 21 -10.94 0.92 -8.72
N ALA A 22 -11.06 0.28 -9.89
CA ALA A 22 -11.03 -1.18 -9.98
C ALA A 22 -9.64 -1.77 -9.70
N SER A 23 -8.57 -0.96 -9.85
CA SER A 23 -7.20 -1.35 -9.50
C SER A 23 -6.89 -1.21 -8.01
N GLU A 24 -7.71 -0.48 -7.25
CA GLU A 24 -7.52 -0.22 -5.82
C GLU A 24 -8.08 -1.34 -4.92
N GLN A 25 -7.81 -2.61 -5.29
CA GLN A 25 -8.22 -3.79 -4.53
C GLN A 25 -7.22 -4.93 -4.72
N TYR A 26 -7.12 -5.82 -3.72
CA TYR A 26 -6.34 -7.04 -3.87
C TYR A 26 -6.96 -8.00 -4.89
N PRO A 27 -6.13 -8.77 -5.63
CA PRO A 27 -6.65 -9.87 -6.41
C PRO A 27 -7.31 -10.91 -5.47
N PRO A 28 -8.22 -11.74 -5.98
CA PRO A 28 -8.73 -12.89 -5.24
C PRO A 28 -7.56 -13.79 -4.79
N PRO A 29 -7.67 -14.41 -3.59
CA PRO A 29 -6.63 -15.33 -3.10
C PRO A 29 -6.32 -16.42 -4.12
N HIS A 30 -5.04 -16.75 -4.28
CA HIS A 30 -4.61 -17.81 -5.20
C HIS A 30 -3.38 -18.56 -4.69
N SER A 31 -3.04 -19.66 -5.37
CA SER A 31 -1.95 -20.57 -4.97
C SER A 31 -0.55 -19.93 -4.97
N TRP A 32 -0.39 -18.75 -5.53
CA TRP A 32 0.90 -18.05 -5.62
C TRP A 32 0.91 -16.75 -4.82
N ASP A 33 0.00 -16.62 -3.84
CA ASP A 33 0.05 -15.53 -2.87
C ASP A 33 1.39 -15.53 -2.13
N HIS A 34 1.95 -14.35 -1.94
CA HIS A 34 3.27 -14.20 -1.32
C HIS A 34 3.26 -14.68 0.14
N LYS A 35 4.17 -15.60 0.46
CA LYS A 35 4.39 -16.11 1.81
C LYS A 35 5.81 -15.78 2.26
N ILE A 36 5.92 -15.27 3.49
CA ILE A 36 7.22 -15.06 4.13
C ILE A 36 7.56 -16.32 4.93
N GLU A 37 8.57 -17.06 4.49
CA GLU A 37 9.07 -18.22 5.22
C GLU A 37 10.14 -17.80 6.24
N THR A 38 9.85 -18.02 7.52
CA THR A 38 10.77 -17.71 8.61
C THR A 38 11.72 -18.87 8.86
N LYS A 39 12.97 -18.56 9.21
CA LYS A 39 13.95 -19.56 9.67
C LYS A 39 13.51 -20.16 11.01
N ALA A 40 13.94 -21.38 11.33
CA ALA A 40 13.62 -22.04 12.59
C ALA A 40 14.11 -21.28 13.84
N SER A 41 15.16 -20.47 13.72
CA SER A 41 15.71 -19.63 14.78
C SER A 41 15.05 -18.25 14.90
N PHE A 42 14.01 -17.97 14.10
CA PHE A 42 13.36 -16.66 14.09
C PHE A 42 12.55 -16.44 15.37
N HIS A 43 12.68 -15.24 15.93
CA HIS A 43 11.90 -14.77 17.06
C HIS A 43 11.26 -13.42 16.70
N PRO A 44 9.97 -13.20 16.99
CA PRO A 44 9.31 -11.92 16.72
C PRO A 44 9.98 -10.77 17.48
N ILE A 45 10.12 -9.63 16.81
CA ILE A 45 10.66 -8.39 17.41
C ILE A 45 9.60 -7.30 17.28
N SER A 46 9.30 -6.63 18.39
CA SER A 46 8.45 -5.44 18.41
C SER A 46 9.32 -4.20 18.62
N MET A 47 9.44 -3.39 17.58
CA MET A 47 10.17 -2.12 17.63
C MET A 47 9.20 -0.95 17.82
N LYS A 48 9.64 0.07 18.56
CA LYS A 48 8.90 1.32 18.72
C LYS A 48 8.98 2.13 17.42
N SER A 49 7.90 2.85 17.08
CA SER A 49 7.90 3.81 15.98
C SER A 49 8.89 4.97 16.23
N TYR A 50 9.41 5.54 15.16
CA TYR A 50 10.19 6.78 15.24
C TYR A 50 9.30 7.95 15.66
N GLN A 51 9.92 8.96 16.28
CA GLN A 51 9.26 10.24 16.49
C GLN A 51 9.10 10.95 15.15
N LEU A 52 7.85 11.32 14.83
CA LEU A 52 7.51 12.01 13.60
C LEU A 52 7.36 13.51 13.85
N SER A 53 7.72 14.32 12.88
CA SER A 53 7.33 15.74 12.86
C SER A 53 5.83 15.90 12.63
N ILE A 54 5.28 17.08 12.93
CA ILE A 54 3.84 17.37 12.71
C ILE A 54 3.41 17.12 11.26
N LYS A 55 4.28 17.45 10.29
CA LYS A 55 4.00 17.23 8.87
C LYS A 55 3.95 15.74 8.52
N GLU A 56 4.85 14.94 9.07
CA GLU A 56 4.88 13.49 8.86
C GLU A 56 3.72 12.78 9.55
N GLU A 57 3.28 13.26 10.72
CA GLU A 57 2.11 12.73 11.41
C GLU A 57 0.82 12.95 10.60
N GLN A 58 0.65 14.15 10.02
CA GLN A 58 -0.47 14.45 9.11
C GLN A 58 -0.45 13.58 7.84
N GLU A 59 0.74 13.36 7.28
CA GLU A 59 0.89 12.48 6.11
C GLU A 59 0.63 11.02 6.49
N LEU A 60 1.03 10.59 7.70
CA LEU A 60 0.76 9.25 8.22
C LEU A 60 -0.74 9.01 8.36
N ASP A 61 -1.48 9.95 8.93
CA ASP A 61 -2.94 9.84 9.06
C ASP A 61 -3.62 9.72 7.69
N THR A 62 -3.15 10.51 6.72
CA THR A 62 -3.64 10.45 5.33
C THR A 62 -3.33 9.10 4.70
N PHE A 63 -2.09 8.62 4.82
CA PHE A 63 -1.66 7.31 4.33
C PHE A 63 -2.48 6.19 4.94
N LEU A 64 -2.67 6.19 6.26
CA LEU A 64 -3.44 5.17 6.97
C LEU A 64 -4.90 5.16 6.49
N LYS A 65 -5.54 6.33 6.44
CA LYS A 65 -6.94 6.45 5.99
C LYS A 65 -7.13 5.92 4.58
N GLU A 66 -6.25 6.29 3.64
CA GLU A 66 -6.34 5.85 2.25
C GLU A 66 -6.13 4.33 2.13
N ASN A 67 -5.10 3.77 2.76
CA ASN A 67 -4.77 2.36 2.61
C ASN A 67 -5.74 1.45 3.37
N LEU A 68 -6.32 1.92 4.48
CA LEU A 68 -7.41 1.23 5.16
C LEU A 68 -8.67 1.21 4.28
N ASN A 69 -9.02 2.34 3.64
CA ASN A 69 -10.19 2.43 2.77
C ASN A 69 -10.05 1.56 1.51
N LYS A 70 -8.82 1.44 0.97
CA LYS A 70 -8.48 0.52 -0.13
C LYS A 70 -8.41 -0.95 0.32
N GLY A 71 -8.39 -1.22 1.62
CA GLY A 71 -8.22 -2.56 2.18
C GLY A 71 -6.79 -3.12 2.03
N TYR A 72 -5.81 -2.27 1.70
CA TYR A 72 -4.40 -2.66 1.55
C TYR A 72 -3.74 -3.00 2.89
N ILE A 73 -4.17 -2.33 3.95
CA ILE A 73 -3.74 -2.62 5.32
C ILE A 73 -4.96 -2.86 6.19
N LYS A 74 -4.75 -3.50 7.34
CA LYS A 74 -5.77 -3.71 8.36
C LYS A 74 -5.17 -3.66 9.75
N PRO A 75 -5.95 -3.28 10.79
CA PRO A 75 -5.51 -3.40 12.17
C PRO A 75 -5.11 -4.85 12.49
N SER A 76 -4.01 -5.02 13.23
CA SER A 76 -3.54 -6.34 13.64
C SER A 76 -2.98 -6.29 15.07
N LYS A 77 -2.99 -7.44 15.76
CA LYS A 77 -2.35 -7.64 17.06
C LYS A 77 -1.13 -8.56 16.89
N SER A 78 -0.18 -8.12 16.07
CA SER A 78 1.02 -8.88 15.74
C SER A 78 2.04 -8.82 16.90
N PRO A 79 2.72 -9.93 17.24
CA PRO A 79 3.87 -9.90 18.15
C PRO A 79 5.11 -9.23 17.51
N MET A 80 5.07 -8.95 16.21
CA MET A 80 6.12 -8.29 15.44
C MET A 80 5.65 -6.90 14.99
N ALA A 81 6.52 -5.91 15.15
CA ALA A 81 6.29 -4.54 14.69
C ALA A 81 7.60 -3.91 14.18
N SER A 82 7.51 -3.19 13.08
CA SER A 82 8.62 -2.41 12.51
C SER A 82 8.27 -0.93 12.50
N PRO A 83 9.25 -0.03 12.68
CA PRO A 83 8.99 1.40 12.65
C PRO A 83 8.61 1.87 11.25
N PHE A 84 7.85 2.97 11.19
CA PHE A 84 7.46 3.65 9.96
C PHE A 84 8.23 4.98 9.85
N PHE A 85 8.62 5.37 8.63
CA PHE A 85 9.29 6.65 8.35
C PHE A 85 8.99 7.10 6.93
N PHE A 86 9.17 8.40 6.67
CA PHE A 86 9.02 8.98 5.35
C PHE A 86 10.37 9.22 4.68
N VAL A 87 10.38 9.13 3.35
CA VAL A 87 11.53 9.50 2.53
C VAL A 87 11.05 10.55 1.54
N THR A 88 11.65 11.74 1.62
CA THR A 88 11.31 12.86 0.73
C THR A 88 11.57 12.48 -0.73
N LYS A 89 10.54 12.63 -1.56
CA LYS A 89 10.63 12.45 -3.01
C LYS A 89 11.25 13.67 -3.67
N LYS A 90 11.72 13.50 -4.92
CA LYS A 90 12.36 14.58 -5.70
C LYS A 90 11.47 15.81 -5.89
N ASP A 91 10.15 15.63 -5.89
CA ASP A 91 9.15 16.70 -6.00
C ASP A 91 8.84 17.39 -4.66
N GLY A 92 9.61 17.09 -3.60
CA GLY A 92 9.48 17.70 -2.27
C GLY A 92 8.30 17.16 -1.45
N LYS A 93 7.57 16.18 -1.97
CA LYS A 93 6.50 15.49 -1.25
C LYS A 93 7.05 14.43 -0.32
N LEU A 94 6.35 14.22 0.79
CA LEU A 94 6.52 13.05 1.66
C LEU A 94 5.66 11.89 1.13
#